data_AF-A0A7X7G0B2-F1
#
_entry.id   AF-A0A7X7G0B2-F1
#
_cell.length_a   1.000
_cell.length_b   1.000
_cell.length_c   1.000
_cell.angle_alpha   90.00
_cell.angle_beta   90.00
_cell.angle_gamma   90.00
#
_symmetry.space_group_name_H-M   'P 1'
#
loop_
_entity.id
_entity.type
_entity.pdbx_description
1 polymer ?
#
loop_
_entity_poly.entity_id
_entity_poly.type
_entity_poly.pdbx_seq_one_letter_code
_entity_poly.pdbx_strand_id
1 'polypeptide(L)' 'MERGPKIVAIGGGHGLSNLLLALKEYTANIAAIVTVADSGGSSGRLREQFNIVAPGDIRNCLVALADAPALMG' A
#
# COMPACT_ATOMS: atom_id res chain seq x y z
N MET A 1 -20.11 0.42 -18.79
CA MET A 1 -18.67 0.13 -18.81
C MET A 1 -18.33 -0.53 -17.49
N GLU A 2 -18.14 -1.84 -17.48
CA GLU A 2 -17.72 -2.54 -16.26
C GLU A 2 -16.28 -2.14 -15.92
N ARG A 3 -16.05 -1.70 -14.67
CA ARG A 3 -14.76 -1.21 -14.16
C ARG A 3 -13.69 -2.31 -13.97
N GLY A 4 -13.82 -3.44 -14.65
CA GLY A 4 -13.02 -4.66 -14.44
C GLY A 4 -13.47 -5.49 -13.22
N PRO A 5 -12.83 -6.64 -12.97
CA PRO A 5 -13.16 -7.51 -11.83
C PRO A 5 -12.90 -6.82 -10.48
N LYS A 6 -13.71 -7.16 -9.46
CA LYS A 6 -13.49 -6.70 -8.07
C LYS A 6 -12.42 -7.57 -7.42
N ILE A 7 -11.33 -6.96 -6.97
CA ILE A 7 -10.19 -7.65 -6.38
C ILE A 7 -9.94 -7.13 -4.97
N VAL A 8 -9.81 -8.06 -4.01
CA VAL A 8 -9.32 -7.77 -2.66
C VAL A 8 -7.94 -8.38 -2.52
N ALA A 9 -6.93 -7.55 -2.29
CA ALA A 9 -5.55 -7.98 -2.04
C ALA A 9 -5.22 -7.83 -0.54
N ILE A 10 -4.64 -8.86 0.07
CA ILE A 10 -4.36 -8.92 1.51
C ILE A 10 -2.87 -9.23 1.71
N GLY A 11 -2.17 -8.43 2.51
CA GLY A 11 -0.73 -8.61 2.75
C GLY A 11 -0.09 -7.39 3.39
N GLY A 12 1.21 -7.20 3.21
CA GLY A 12 1.96 -6.05 3.73
C GLY A 12 3.27 -5.82 2.99
N GLY A 13 4.01 -4.80 3.42
CA GLY A 13 5.32 -4.46 2.88
C GLY A 13 5.35 -4.20 1.36
N HIS A 14 6.56 -4.35 0.80
CA HIS A 14 6.84 -4.06 -0.61
C HIS A 14 6.17 -5.03 -1.60
N GLY A 15 5.92 -6.28 -1.18
CA GLY A 15 5.28 -7.28 -2.03
C GLY A 15 3.86 -6.88 -2.41
N LEU A 16 3.07 -6.43 -1.42
CA LEU A 16 1.71 -5.96 -1.67
C LEU A 16 1.70 -4.67 -2.50
N SER A 17 2.57 -3.70 -2.22
CA SER A 17 2.62 -2.46 -3.01
C SER A 17 2.98 -2.71 -4.48
N ASN A 18 3.91 -3.61 -4.77
CA ASN A 18 4.28 -3.96 -6.14
C ASN A 18 3.13 -4.70 -6.87
N LEU A 19 2.42 -5.58 -6.16
CA LEU A 19 1.24 -6.24 -6.71
C LEU A 19 0.14 -5.23 -7.06
N LEU A 20 -0.13 -4.27 -6.17
CA LEU A 20 -1.14 -3.22 -6.39
C LEU A 20 -0.78 -2.31 -7.57
N LEU A 21 0.50 -1.98 -7.72
CA LEU A 21 1.02 -1.20 -8.85
C LEU A 21 0.77 -1.90 -10.19
N ALA A 22 0.94 -3.23 -10.23
CA ALA A 22 0.63 -4.00 -11.44
C ALA A 22 -0.89 -4.15 -11.64
N LEU A 23 -1.66 -4.43 -10.57
CA LEU A 23 -3.10 -4.68 -10.64
C LEU A 23 -3.91 -3.47 -11.11
N LYS A 24 -3.49 -2.24 -10.79
CA LYS A 24 -4.22 -1.03 -11.20
C LYS A 24 -4.29 -0.84 -12.72
N GLU A 25 -3.41 -1.50 -13.48
CA GLU A 25 -3.46 -1.54 -14.95
C GLU A 25 -4.59 -2.43 -15.50
N TYR A 26 -5.16 -3.33 -14.68
CA TYR A 26 -6.16 -4.32 -15.09
C TYR A 26 -7.57 -4.04 -14.57
N THR A 27 -7.70 -3.33 -13.44
CA THR A 27 -9.01 -3.01 -12.85
C THR A 27 -8.92 -1.79 -11.93
N ALA A 28 -9.99 -0.99 -11.92
CA ALA A 28 -10.16 0.11 -10.97
C ALA A 28 -10.87 -0.32 -9.68
N ASN A 29 -11.30 -1.59 -9.58
CA ASN A 29 -12.06 -2.11 -8.45
C ASN A 29 -11.16 -2.88 -7.46
N ILE A 30 -10.14 -2.20 -6.94
CA ILE A 30 -9.16 -2.79 -6.02
C ILE A 30 -9.44 -2.32 -4.60
N ALA A 31 -9.49 -3.26 -3.66
CA ALA A 31 -9.41 -3.00 -2.23
C ALA A 31 -8.16 -3.69 -1.66
N ALA A 32 -7.40 -2.99 -0.82
CA ALA A 32 -6.22 -3.53 -0.17
C ALA A 32 -6.41 -3.59 1.35
N ILE A 33 -6.19 -4.77 1.93
CA ILE A 33 -6.10 -4.97 3.38
C ILE A 33 -4.63 -5.10 3.72
N VAL A 34 -4.09 -4.09 4.41
CA VAL A 34 -2.66 -3.95 4.66
C VAL A 34 -2.35 -4.29 6.12
N THR A 35 -1.49 -5.27 6.35
CA THR A 35 -0.91 -5.55 7.67
C THR A 35 0.10 -4.46 7.99
N VAL A 36 0.00 -3.85 9.17
CA VAL A 36 0.93 -2.80 9.65
C VAL A 36 1.97 -3.37 10.63
N ALA A 37 2.52 -4.54 10.30
CA ALA A 37 3.43 -5.25 11.19
C ALA A 37 4.89 -4.73 11.11
N ASP A 38 5.28 -4.15 9.95
CA ASP A 38 6.64 -3.69 9.65
C ASP A 38 6.76 -2.15 9.69
N SER A 39 7.92 -1.53 9.98
CA SER A 39 9.29 -2.04 10.11
C SER A 39 10.07 -1.16 11.10
N GLY A 40 10.98 -1.78 11.88
CA GLY A 40 11.81 -1.16 12.94
C GLY A 40 12.78 -0.04 12.52
N GLY A 41 12.61 0.56 11.33
CA GLY A 41 13.35 1.72 10.81
C GLY A 41 12.69 3.06 11.14
N SER A 42 12.57 3.96 10.15
CA SER A 42 11.95 5.29 10.35
C SER A 42 10.47 5.21 10.77
N SER A 43 9.72 4.24 10.24
CA SER A 43 8.33 3.98 10.64
C SER A 43 8.23 3.42 12.06
N GLY A 44 9.21 2.60 12.49
CA GLY A 44 9.36 2.15 13.86
C GLY A 44 9.60 3.31 14.83
N ARG A 45 10.47 4.26 14.48
CA ARG A 45 10.71 5.48 15.29
C ARG A 45 9.45 6.33 15.44
N LEU A 46 8.68 6.51 14.37
CA LEU A 46 7.41 7.25 14.43
C LEU A 46 6.37 6.53 15.29
N ARG A 47 6.31 5.19 15.20
CA ARG A 47 5.45 4.38 16.09
C ARG A 47 5.82 4.58 17.56
N GLU A 48 7.11 4.55 17.88
CA GLU A 48 7.60 4.75 19.26
C GLU A 48 7.37 6.18 19.77
N GLN A 49 7.56 7.19 18.92
CA GLN A 49 7.42 8.59 19.31
C GLN A 49 5.96 9.05 19.43
N PHE A 50 5.07 8.54 18.59
CA PHE A 50 3.68 9.04 18.49
C PHE A 50 2.63 8.02 18.94
N ASN A 51 3.02 6.83 19.36
CA ASN A 51 2.13 5.73 19.76
C ASN A 51 1.06 5.41 18.69
N ILE A 52 1.45 5.47 17.41
CA ILE A 52 0.61 5.19 16.24
C ILE A 52 1.04 3.89 15.56
N VAL A 53 0.16 3.29 14.75
CA VAL A 53 0.56 2.17 13.87
C VAL A 53 1.65 2.63 12.90
N ALA A 54 2.59 1.74 12.57
CA ALA A 54 3.68 2.05 11.65
C ALA A 54 3.10 2.41 10.26
N PRO A 55 3.28 3.66 9.78
CA PRO A 55 2.55 4.13 8.60
C PRO A 55 3.15 3.66 7.27
N GLY A 56 4.36 3.09 7.28
CA GLY A 56 5.15 2.81 6.08
C GLY A 56 4.45 1.93 5.05
N ASP A 57 3.91 0.79 5.49
CA ASP A 57 3.29 -0.19 4.59
C ASP A 57 2.01 0.34 3.95
N ILE A 58 1.17 1.03 4.74
CA ILE A 58 -0.04 1.69 4.24
C ILE A 58 0.33 2.79 3.24
N ARG A 59 1.32 3.62 3.56
CA ARG A 59 1.79 4.69 2.67
C ARG A 59 2.26 4.12 1.32
N ASN A 60 3.06 3.05 1.33
CA ASN A 60 3.56 2.43 0.11
C ASN A 60 2.40 1.90 -0.77
N CYS A 61 1.39 1.27 -0.16
CA CYS A 61 0.20 0.80 -0.89
C CYS A 61 -0.64 1.97 -1.46
N LEU A 62 -0.76 3.08 -0.73
CA LEU A 62 -1.44 4.28 -1.22
C LEU A 62 -0.71 4.89 -2.43
N VAL A 63 0.62 5.01 -2.37
CA VAL A 63 1.43 5.52 -3.48
C VAL A 63 1.33 4.60 -4.70
N ALA A 64 1.33 3.28 -4.50
CA ALA A 64 1.16 2.30 -5.59
C ALA A 64 -0.19 2.44 -6.33
N LEU A 65 -1.26 2.79 -5.62
CA LEU A 65 -2.58 2.97 -6.23
C LEU A 65 -2.80 4.38 -6.79
N ALA A 66 -2.05 5.39 -6.34
CA ALA A 66 -2.19 6.77 -6.78
C ALA A 66 -1.83 6.95 -8.27
N ASP A 67 -2.50 7.90 -8.94
CA ASP A 67 -2.15 8.35 -10.31
C ASP A 67 -1.04 9.40 -10.26
N ALA A 68 0.08 9.04 -9.64
CA ALA A 68 1.23 9.93 -9.49
C ALA A 68 2.55 9.16 -9.73
N PRO A 69 2.99 9.03 -10.99
CA PRO A 69 4.21 8.29 -11.37
C PRO A 69 5.49 8.81 -10.70
N ALA A 70 5.48 10.05 -10.19
CA ALA A 70 6.67 10.79 -9.76
C ALA A 70 7.01 10.66 -8.26
N LEU A 71 6.25 9.91 -7.45
CA LEU A 71 6.41 9.85 -5.99
C LEU A 71 7.10 8.57 -5.48
N MET A 72 7.53 7.68 -6.38
CA MET A 72 8.37 6.52 -6.04
C MET A 72 9.84 6.88 -6.26
N GLY A 73 10.41 7.61 -5.31
CA GLY A 73 11.85 7.92 -5.22
C GLY A 73 12.36 7.67 -3.82
#